data_AF-S3B8U2-F1
#
_entry.id   AF-S3B8U2-F1
#
_cell.length_a   1.000
_cell.length_b   1.000
_cell.length_c   1.000
_cell.angle_alpha   90.00
_cell.angle_beta   90.00
_cell.angle_gamma   90.00
#
_symmetry.space_group_name_H-M   'P 1'
#
loop_
_entity.id
_entity.type
_entity.pdbx_description
1 polymer ?
#
loop_
_entity_poly.entity_id
_entity_poly.type
_entity_poly.pdbx_seq_one_letter_code
_entity_poly.pdbx_strand_id
1 'polypeptide(L)'
;MLRPACGVVLGILLVGGTGCAQEKSAPAEPRMQRGLPSAKVLRLHQLSVPSGARHVAYARDDGWSSYGLALTFRVPERRLDGFLRAARVPKSALRQGYFLGDVATEQTGWKKRAGRSYVKGSSPGTRASAPRHDVTVDMTDRPREVTVYVTSVRG
;
A
#
# COMPACT_ATOMS: atom_id res chain seq x y z
N MET A 1 -8.45 4.25 -50.65
CA MET A 1 -9.08 5.47 -51.22
C MET A 1 -9.94 6.11 -50.14
N LEU A 2 -9.63 7.37 -49.83
CA LEU A 2 -10.39 8.26 -48.93
C LEU A 2 -11.87 8.24 -49.27
N ARG A 3 -12.75 8.20 -48.26
CA ARG A 3 -14.07 8.84 -48.32
C ARG A 3 -14.45 9.40 -46.93
N PRO A 4 -15.22 10.50 -46.91
CA PRO A 4 -14.91 11.67 -46.10
C PRO A 4 -15.96 11.99 -45.04
N ALA A 5 -15.60 12.94 -44.17
CA ALA A 5 -16.45 13.60 -43.20
C ALA A 5 -17.56 14.45 -43.84
N CYS A 6 -18.72 14.48 -43.20
CA CYS A 6 -19.70 15.58 -43.15
C CYS A 6 -20.79 15.14 -42.16
N GLY A 7 -21.33 15.91 -41.21
CA GLY A 7 -21.21 17.30 -40.83
C GLY A 7 -22.13 17.47 -39.62
N VAL A 8 -21.82 18.42 -38.75
CA VAL A 8 -22.59 18.75 -37.55
C VAL A 8 -23.59 19.86 -37.88
N VAL A 9 -24.85 19.73 -37.45
CA VAL A 9 -25.79 20.85 -37.31
C VAL A 9 -26.50 20.79 -35.95
N LEU A 10 -26.08 21.74 -35.10
CA LEU A 10 -26.79 22.60 -34.15
C LEU A 10 -28.16 22.20 -33.53
N GLY A 11 -28.23 22.23 -32.19
CA GLY A 11 -29.47 22.34 -31.42
C GLY A 11 -29.26 22.15 -29.91
N ILE A 12 -29.44 23.20 -29.12
CA ILE A 12 -29.41 23.17 -27.64
C ILE A 12 -30.85 22.97 -27.12
N LEU A 13 -31.13 21.91 -26.32
CA LEU A 13 -31.73 21.95 -24.97
C LEU A 13 -31.94 20.53 -24.40
N LEU A 14 -31.88 20.44 -23.06
CA LEU A 14 -31.70 19.28 -22.17
C LEU A 14 -32.83 18.23 -22.14
N VAL A 15 -32.48 16.95 -21.89
CA VAL A 15 -32.80 16.17 -20.66
C VAL A 15 -32.57 14.66 -20.87
N GLY A 16 -31.75 14.06 -20.00
CA GLY A 16 -31.98 12.74 -19.40
C GLY A 16 -31.49 11.48 -20.13
N GLY A 17 -30.58 10.73 -19.50
CA GLY A 17 -30.51 9.28 -19.71
C GLY A 17 -29.11 8.65 -19.77
N THR A 18 -28.59 8.27 -18.60
CA THR A 18 -27.67 7.14 -18.37
C THR A 18 -26.35 7.10 -19.15
N GLY A 19 -25.40 7.94 -18.75
CA GLY A 19 -23.97 7.66 -18.95
C GLY A 19 -23.50 6.59 -17.97
N CYS A 20 -23.74 5.31 -18.27
CA CYS A 20 -23.04 4.20 -17.62
C CYS A 20 -21.67 4.02 -18.29
N ALA A 21 -20.85 5.07 -18.28
CA ALA A 21 -19.42 4.94 -18.50
C ALA A 21 -18.80 4.93 -17.11
N GLN A 22 -18.64 3.72 -16.58
CA GLN A 22 -17.77 3.50 -15.43
C GLN A 22 -16.36 3.82 -15.94
N GLU A 23 -15.99 5.10 -15.85
CA GLU A 23 -14.64 5.55 -16.10
C GLU A 23 -13.75 4.74 -15.18
N LYS A 24 -13.07 3.75 -15.76
CA LYS A 24 -11.91 3.10 -15.15
C LYS A 24 -10.98 4.24 -14.77
N SER A 25 -11.06 4.64 -13.51
CA SER A 25 -10.27 5.73 -12.99
C SER A 25 -8.82 5.39 -13.32
N ALA A 26 -8.16 6.32 -14.01
CA ALA A 26 -6.73 6.22 -14.29
C ALA A 26 -5.99 5.78 -13.01
N PRO A 27 -4.91 4.98 -13.11
CA PRO A 27 -4.16 4.58 -11.92
C PRO A 27 -3.79 5.83 -11.15
N ALA A 28 -4.35 5.96 -9.94
CA ALA A 28 -4.12 7.11 -9.09
C ALA A 28 -2.61 7.23 -8.85
N GLU A 29 -2.04 8.41 -9.12
CA GLU A 29 -0.66 8.73 -8.75
C GLU A 29 -0.35 8.22 -7.33
N PRO A 30 0.82 7.62 -7.08
CA PRO A 30 1.14 7.01 -5.79
C PRO A 30 0.99 8.03 -4.65
N ARG A 31 -0.07 7.87 -3.84
CA ARG A 31 -0.50 8.82 -2.80
C ARG A 31 0.29 8.68 -1.49
N MET A 32 1.61 8.51 -1.58
CA MET A 32 2.47 8.44 -0.39
C MET A 32 2.66 9.85 0.20
N GLN A 33 2.08 10.08 1.37
CA GLN A 33 2.30 11.27 2.18
C GLN A 33 3.51 11.06 3.09
N ARG A 34 4.44 12.02 3.10
CA ARG A 34 5.58 12.00 4.04
C ARG A 34 5.09 12.38 5.45
N GLY A 35 5.60 11.68 6.46
CA GLY A 35 5.29 11.92 7.85
C GLY A 35 4.61 10.73 8.52
N LEU A 36 4.23 10.94 9.78
CA LEU A 36 3.56 9.93 10.59
C LEU A 36 2.05 9.96 10.32
N PRO A 37 1.38 8.81 10.14
CA PRO A 37 -0.07 8.78 10.20
C PRO A 37 -0.55 9.23 11.57
N SER A 38 -1.79 9.73 11.66
CA SER A 38 -2.36 10.10 12.96
C SER A 38 -2.49 8.87 13.88
N ALA A 39 -2.39 9.09 15.19
CA ALA A 39 -2.50 8.01 16.18
C ALA A 39 -3.82 7.24 16.06
N LYS A 40 -4.91 7.93 15.65
CA LYS A 40 -6.22 7.30 15.38
C LYS A 40 -6.15 6.30 14.23
N VAL A 41 -5.46 6.64 13.13
CA VAL A 41 -5.25 5.75 11.97
C VAL A 41 -4.43 4.53 12.37
N LEU A 42 -3.31 4.75 13.05
CA LEU A 42 -2.45 3.67 13.53
C LEU A 42 -3.19 2.69 14.44
N ARG A 43 -3.99 3.22 15.38
CA ARG A 43 -4.81 2.41 16.30
C ARG A 43 -5.88 1.61 15.56
N LEU A 44 -6.58 2.21 14.60
CA LEU A 44 -7.60 1.52 13.80
C LEU A 44 -7.01 0.35 13.02
N HIS A 45 -5.79 0.52 12.50
CA HIS A 45 -5.06 -0.52 11.78
C HIS A 45 -4.16 -1.37 12.69
N GLN A 46 -4.24 -1.25 14.02
CA GLN A 46 -3.41 -2.00 14.98
C GLN A 46 -1.90 -1.99 14.64
N LEU A 47 -1.41 -0.91 14.04
CA LEU A 47 0.00 -0.73 13.68
C LEU A 47 0.65 0.32 14.57
N SER A 48 1.95 0.15 14.80
CA SER A 48 2.77 1.13 15.52
C SER A 48 4.05 1.40 14.74
N VAL A 49 4.40 2.67 14.56
CA VAL A 49 5.71 3.05 14.03
C VAL A 49 6.72 2.99 15.18
N PRO A 50 7.81 2.21 15.07
CA PRO A 50 8.81 2.13 16.12
C PRO A 50 9.44 3.50 16.40
N SER A 51 9.81 3.76 17.66
CA SER A 51 10.57 4.98 17.96
C SER A 51 11.91 4.99 17.19
N GLY A 52 12.39 6.18 16.82
CA GLY A 52 13.60 6.32 16.00
C GLY A 52 13.45 5.87 14.54
N ALA A 53 12.23 5.60 14.07
CA ALA A 53 11.97 5.37 12.65
C ALA A 53 12.23 6.64 11.84
N ARG A 54 12.85 6.47 10.66
CA ARG A 54 13.19 7.55 9.72
C ARG A 54 12.49 7.33 8.38
N HIS A 55 12.41 8.39 7.57
CA HIS A 55 11.77 8.34 6.25
C HIS A 55 10.37 7.73 6.28
N VAL A 56 9.58 8.08 7.31
CA VAL A 56 8.23 7.57 7.43
C VAL A 56 7.36 8.18 6.34
N ALA A 57 6.68 7.34 5.59
CA ALA A 57 5.67 7.75 4.62
C ALA A 57 4.50 6.78 4.67
N TYR A 58 3.31 7.29 4.42
CA TYR A 58 2.09 6.49 4.46
C TYR A 58 1.15 6.89 3.34
N ALA A 59 0.35 5.95 2.88
CA ALA A 59 -0.78 6.19 2.00
C ALA A 59 -2.02 5.63 2.68
N ARG A 60 -3.08 6.41 2.72
CA ARG A 60 -4.40 5.97 3.18
C ARG A 60 -5.40 6.34 2.11
N ASP A 61 -6.24 5.38 1.77
CA ASP A 61 -7.38 5.59 0.91
C ASP A 61 -8.54 4.77 1.48
N ASP A 62 -9.64 5.45 1.78
CA ASP A 62 -10.84 4.79 2.32
C ASP A 62 -11.67 4.14 1.20
N GLY A 63 -11.33 4.35 -0.08
CA GLY A 63 -11.95 3.73 -1.26
C GLY A 63 -11.21 2.49 -1.78
N TRP A 64 -10.06 2.12 -1.22
CA TRP A 64 -9.36 0.88 -1.61
C TRP A 64 -10.09 -0.34 -1.05
N SER A 65 -10.70 -1.13 -1.94
CA SER A 65 -11.38 -2.39 -1.60
C SER A 65 -10.44 -3.45 -1.01
N SER A 66 -9.13 -3.31 -1.24
CA SER A 66 -8.13 -4.32 -0.87
C SER A 66 -7.32 -3.98 0.39
N TYR A 67 -6.98 -2.71 0.66
CA TYR A 67 -6.17 -2.31 1.83
C TYR A 67 -6.60 -0.92 2.31
N GLY A 68 -6.68 -0.66 3.62
CA GLY A 68 -7.05 0.66 4.15
C GLY A 68 -5.86 1.54 4.55
N LEU A 69 -4.64 0.99 4.62
CA LEU A 69 -3.43 1.73 4.98
C LEU A 69 -2.18 1.05 4.41
N ALA A 70 -1.29 1.85 3.82
CA ALA A 70 0.08 1.48 3.49
C ALA A 70 1.06 2.39 4.25
N LEU A 71 2.13 1.83 4.78
CA LEU A 71 3.10 2.55 5.61
C LEU A 71 4.51 2.02 5.31
N THR A 72 5.47 2.93 5.17
CA THR A 72 6.88 2.59 5.06
C THR A 72 7.70 3.44 6.01
N PHE A 73 8.78 2.84 6.51
CA PHE A 73 9.76 3.52 7.34
C PHE A 73 11.09 2.76 7.36
N ARG A 74 12.16 3.45 7.74
CA ARG A 74 13.47 2.84 8.03
C ARG A 74 13.71 2.75 9.52
N VAL A 75 14.20 1.61 9.96
CA VAL A 75 14.57 1.35 11.36
C VAL A 75 15.84 0.52 11.42
N PRO A 76 16.61 0.59 12.51
CA PRO A 76 17.72 -0.35 12.72
C PRO A 76 17.19 -1.78 12.89
N GLU A 77 17.94 -2.77 12.41
CA GLU A 77 17.53 -4.19 12.42
C GLU A 77 17.11 -4.68 13.81
N ARG A 78 17.81 -4.26 14.87
CA ARG A 78 17.49 -4.61 16.26
C ARG A 78 16.05 -4.29 16.68
N ARG A 79 15.38 -3.34 16.01
CA ARG A 79 13.99 -2.94 16.30
C ARG A 79 12.96 -3.68 15.43
N LEU A 80 13.40 -4.41 14.40
CA LEU A 80 12.53 -5.14 13.49
C LEU A 80 11.72 -6.22 14.23
N ASP A 81 12.37 -6.99 15.10
CA ASP A 81 11.69 -8.07 15.85
C ASP A 81 10.62 -7.54 16.82
N GLY A 82 10.79 -6.31 17.34
CA GLY A 82 9.75 -5.63 18.12
C GLY A 82 8.55 -5.23 17.26
N PHE A 83 8.82 -4.64 16.08
CA PHE A 83 7.78 -4.26 15.13
C PHE A 83 6.98 -5.47 14.63
N LEU A 84 7.65 -6.54 14.21
CA LEU A 84 6.99 -7.74 13.69
C LEU A 84 6.07 -8.37 14.75
N ARG A 85 6.50 -8.43 16.01
CA ARG A 85 5.65 -8.89 17.12
C ARG A 85 4.42 -8.00 17.32
N ALA A 86 4.59 -6.68 17.30
CA ALA A 86 3.48 -5.73 17.43
C ALA A 86 2.48 -5.86 16.27
N ALA A 87 2.98 -6.03 15.04
CA ALA A 87 2.17 -6.27 13.84
C ALA A 87 1.66 -7.73 13.74
N ARG A 88 1.93 -8.59 14.75
CA ARG A 88 1.58 -10.01 14.79
C ARG A 88 2.04 -10.81 13.57
N VAL A 89 3.18 -10.43 12.98
CA VAL A 89 3.83 -11.17 11.90
C VAL A 89 4.93 -12.04 12.53
N PRO A 90 4.78 -13.37 12.55
CA PRO A 90 5.84 -14.23 13.08
C PRO A 90 7.08 -14.13 12.21
N LYS A 91 8.27 -14.09 12.82
CA LYS A 91 9.54 -14.11 12.09
C LYS A 91 9.69 -15.36 11.22
N SER A 92 9.14 -16.49 11.67
CA SER A 92 9.08 -17.74 10.90
C SER A 92 8.16 -17.70 9.68
N ALA A 93 7.24 -16.73 9.61
CA ALA A 93 6.40 -16.50 8.43
C ALA A 93 7.10 -15.65 7.36
N LEU A 94 8.30 -15.14 7.65
CA LEU A 94 9.08 -14.37 6.68
C LEU A 94 9.68 -15.31 5.62
N ARG A 95 9.30 -15.09 4.37
CA ARG A 95 9.80 -15.80 3.20
C ARG A 95 10.70 -14.88 2.38
N GLN A 96 11.89 -15.36 2.02
CA GLN A 96 12.84 -14.61 1.20
C GLN A 96 12.40 -14.53 -0.26
N GLY A 97 12.78 -13.45 -0.93
CA GLY A 97 12.59 -13.25 -2.38
C GLY A 97 11.20 -12.73 -2.77
N TYR A 98 10.26 -12.69 -1.83
CA TYR A 98 8.91 -12.17 -2.07
C TYR A 98 8.84 -10.67 -1.79
N PHE A 99 8.05 -9.97 -2.61
CA PHE A 99 7.69 -8.57 -2.43
C PHE A 99 6.17 -8.43 -2.33
N LEU A 100 5.69 -7.22 -2.06
CA LEU A 100 4.26 -6.91 -2.08
C LEU A 100 3.62 -7.31 -3.42
N GLY A 101 2.34 -7.66 -3.38
CA GLY A 101 1.59 -8.05 -4.59
C GLY A 101 1.27 -6.85 -5.48
N ASP A 102 0.90 -7.14 -6.73
CA ASP A 102 0.75 -6.15 -7.80
C ASP A 102 -0.13 -4.95 -7.41
N VAL A 103 -1.31 -5.22 -6.84
CA VAL A 103 -2.25 -4.18 -6.37
C VAL A 103 -1.59 -3.21 -5.38
N ALA A 104 -0.83 -3.72 -4.42
CA ALA A 104 -0.15 -2.88 -3.44
C ALA A 104 0.98 -2.08 -4.09
N THR A 105 1.68 -2.65 -5.07
CA THR A 105 2.74 -1.94 -5.81
C THR A 105 2.20 -0.84 -6.71
N GLU A 106 1.05 -1.05 -7.35
CA GLU A 106 0.37 -0.06 -8.17
C GLU A 106 -0.12 1.11 -7.32
N GLN A 107 -0.77 0.83 -6.19
CA GLN A 107 -1.34 1.84 -5.31
C GLN A 107 -0.30 2.68 -4.55
N THR A 108 0.84 2.08 -4.20
CA THR A 108 1.91 2.76 -3.44
C THR A 108 3.04 3.28 -4.32
N GLY A 109 3.15 2.80 -5.56
CA GLY A 109 4.28 3.03 -6.44
C GLY A 109 5.56 2.30 -6.00
N TRP A 110 5.52 1.45 -4.97
CA TRP A 110 6.68 0.70 -4.53
C TRP A 110 7.02 -0.41 -5.51
N LYS A 111 8.31 -0.52 -5.86
CA LYS A 111 8.80 -1.52 -6.82
C LYS A 111 9.90 -2.35 -6.20
N LYS A 112 9.86 -3.66 -6.45
CA LYS A 112 10.97 -4.57 -6.13
C LYS A 112 12.19 -4.16 -6.97
N ARG A 113 13.33 -3.95 -6.31
CA ARG A 113 14.59 -3.60 -6.99
C ARG A 113 15.47 -4.84 -7.14
N ALA A 114 16.07 -5.00 -8.31
CA ALA A 114 17.05 -6.07 -8.55
C ALA A 114 18.27 -5.90 -7.64
N GLY A 115 18.89 -7.03 -7.25
CA GLY A 115 20.06 -7.03 -6.36
C GLY A 115 19.76 -6.73 -4.88
N ARG A 116 18.48 -6.66 -4.49
CA ARG A 116 18.08 -6.44 -3.10
C ARG A 116 17.52 -7.68 -2.42
N SER A 117 17.70 -7.75 -1.11
CA SER A 117 17.28 -8.88 -0.29
C SER A 117 15.97 -8.55 0.42
N TYR A 118 14.87 -9.04 -0.11
CA TYR A 118 13.54 -8.85 0.48
C TYR A 118 13.09 -10.08 1.24
N VAL A 119 12.46 -9.85 2.39
CA VAL A 119 11.65 -10.85 3.09
C VAL A 119 10.23 -10.37 3.24
N LYS A 120 9.25 -11.26 3.07
CA LYS A 120 7.83 -10.96 3.25
C LYS A 120 7.18 -11.91 4.23
N GLY A 121 6.36 -11.40 5.14
CA GLY A 121 5.47 -12.21 5.97
C GLY A 121 4.11 -11.54 6.13
N SER A 122 3.13 -12.34 6.49
CA SER A 122 1.75 -11.88 6.66
C SER A 122 1.26 -12.29 8.05
N SER A 123 0.45 -11.43 8.69
CA SER A 123 -0.16 -11.77 9.97
C SER A 123 -1.25 -12.83 9.76
N PRO A 124 -1.31 -13.91 10.56
CA PRO A 124 -2.44 -14.83 10.53
C PRO A 124 -3.72 -14.09 10.92
N GLY A 125 -4.75 -14.15 10.08
CA GLY A 125 -6.05 -13.56 10.39
C GLY A 125 -6.69 -14.32 11.53
N THR A 126 -6.56 -13.79 12.73
CA THR A 126 -6.88 -14.48 13.98
C THR A 126 -8.35 -14.35 14.37
N ARG A 127 -9.08 -13.40 13.77
CA ARG A 127 -10.55 -13.26 13.82
C ARG A 127 -11.02 -12.59 12.54
N ALA A 128 -12.24 -12.89 12.09
CA ALA A 128 -12.82 -12.35 10.85
C ALA A 128 -12.69 -10.81 10.73
N SER A 129 -12.80 -10.09 11.86
CA SER A 129 -12.76 -8.61 11.91
C SER A 129 -11.38 -8.00 12.24
N ALA A 130 -10.35 -8.81 12.53
CA ALA A 130 -9.03 -8.26 12.82
C ALA A 130 -8.32 -7.80 11.54
N PRO A 131 -7.69 -6.60 11.51
CA PRO A 131 -6.91 -6.18 10.36
C PRO A 131 -5.80 -7.19 10.05
N ARG A 132 -5.63 -7.50 8.76
CA ARG A 132 -4.50 -8.32 8.29
C ARG A 132 -3.38 -7.42 7.83
N HIS A 133 -2.15 -7.81 8.13
CA HIS A 133 -0.94 -7.07 7.77
C HIS A 133 -0.08 -7.91 6.84
N ASP A 134 0.30 -7.33 5.71
CA ASP A 134 1.36 -7.83 4.85
C ASP A 134 2.59 -6.95 5.06
N VAL A 135 3.68 -7.55 5.55
CA VAL A 135 4.94 -6.87 5.84
C VAL A 135 5.99 -7.37 4.87
N THR A 136 6.63 -6.46 4.15
CA THR A 136 7.84 -6.71 3.37
C THR A 136 8.98 -5.89 3.96
N VAL A 137 10.16 -6.49 4.10
CA VAL A 137 11.34 -5.84 4.65
C VAL A 137 12.48 -5.96 3.66
N ASP A 138 13.05 -4.82 3.30
CA ASP A 138 14.32 -4.72 2.59
C ASP A 138 15.47 -4.86 3.60
N MET A 139 16.20 -5.96 3.47
CA MET A 139 17.33 -6.36 4.30
C MET A 139 18.69 -6.00 3.71
N THR A 140 18.75 -5.27 2.58
CA THR A 140 20.00 -5.00 1.87
C THR A 140 21.01 -4.19 2.70
N ASP A 141 20.57 -3.19 3.45
CA ASP A 141 21.45 -2.25 4.17
C ASP A 141 21.82 -2.73 5.61
N ARG A 142 21.70 -4.02 5.87
CA ARG A 142 22.00 -4.61 7.18
C ARG A 142 23.48 -4.50 7.55
N PRO A 143 23.80 -4.40 8.86
CA PRO A 143 22.90 -4.30 10.01
C PRO A 143 22.49 -2.85 10.35
N ARG A 144 22.85 -1.87 9.52
CA ARG A 144 22.71 -0.44 9.83
C ARG A 144 21.24 -0.04 9.90
N GLU A 145 20.51 -0.27 8.81
CA GLU A 145 19.09 0.04 8.68
C GLU A 145 18.39 -1.02 7.83
N VAL A 146 17.10 -1.20 8.05
CA VAL A 146 16.20 -1.97 7.20
C VAL A 146 15.02 -1.09 6.82
N THR A 147 14.53 -1.23 5.58
CA THR A 147 13.32 -0.53 5.15
C THR A 147 12.14 -1.47 5.27
N VAL A 148 11.13 -1.07 6.02
CA VAL A 148 9.90 -1.83 6.21
C VAL A 148 8.81 -1.22 5.34
N TYR A 149 8.06 -2.09 4.68
CA TYR A 149 6.86 -1.79 3.93
C TYR A 149 5.74 -2.62 4.53
N VAL A 150 4.66 -1.98 4.98
CA VAL A 150 3.50 -2.68 5.53
C VAL A 150 2.23 -2.19 4.86
N THR A 151 1.37 -3.12 4.47
CA THR A 151 0.00 -2.85 4.07
C THR A 151 -0.96 -3.50 5.07
N SER A 152 -2.08 -2.83 5.32
CA SER A 152 -3.12 -3.31 6.22
C SER A 152 -4.47 -3.38 5.50
N VAL A 153 -5.06 -4.56 5.50
CA VAL A 153 -6.44 -4.82 5.07
C VAL A 153 -7.36 -4.65 6.28
N ARG A 154 -8.48 -3.91 6.13
CA ARG A 154 -9.55 -3.95 7.15
C ARG A 154 -10.27 -5.29 7.02
N GLY A 155 -10.41 -6.01 8.13
CA GLY A 155 -11.30 -7.17 8.23
C GLY A 155 -12.73 -6.77 8.53
#